data_AF-A0A9E5TP83-F1
#
_entry.id   AF-A0A9E5TP83-F1
#
_cell.length_a   1.000
_cell.length_b   1.000
_cell.length_c   1.000
_cell.angle_alpha   90.00
_cell.angle_beta   90.00
_cell.angle_gamma   90.00
#
_symmetry.space_group_name_H-M   'P 1'
#
loop_
_entity.id
_entity.type
_entity.pdbx_description
1 polymer ?
#
loop_
_entity_poly.entity_id
_entity_poly.type
_entity_poly.pdbx_seq_one_letter_code
_entity_poly.pdbx_strand_id
1 'polypeptide(L)'
;MIRYVTLSLIFAVLASTSALAQDYAPLLDAGRRNLLHEELSGEIAKDHVIQITRHHRIQGSRGYRDAAQYVLEQLRAYGFDEDEAWIESYPSDGKIHYGTWQAPSGWDIDFAELRMVEPYETRIVGYPEVAMSLITYSNPGDVTAELVWVGSGTRDSDYEGKDVRGKFVLATGYGGSVHRLAVVKYGAAAVVCYLDD
;
A
#
# COMPACT_ATOMS: atom_id res chain seq x y z
N MET A 1 70.51 -0.23 26.45
CA MET A 1 69.43 -0.04 27.45
C MET A 1 68.66 1.27 27.23
N ILE A 2 69.33 2.41 27.05
CA ILE A 2 68.70 3.74 26.92
C ILE A 2 67.80 3.90 25.67
N ARG A 3 68.14 3.24 24.55
CA ARG A 3 67.42 3.34 23.26
C ARG A 3 66.05 2.63 23.23
N TYR A 4 65.86 1.61 24.08
CA TYR A 4 64.59 0.88 24.19
C TYR A 4 63.62 1.59 25.13
N VAL A 5 64.13 2.29 26.15
CA VAL A 5 63.32 3.08 27.08
C VAL A 5 62.69 4.30 26.39
N THR A 6 63.44 4.97 25.50
CA THR A 6 62.91 6.10 24.71
C THR A 6 61.88 5.70 23.66
N LEU A 7 62.01 4.52 23.03
CA LEU A 7 60.98 4.01 22.12
C LEU A 7 59.69 3.64 22.85
N SER A 8 59.79 3.04 24.04
CA SER A 8 58.62 2.68 24.87
C SER A 8 57.89 3.90 25.41
N LEU A 9 58.59 5.00 25.72
CA LEU A 9 57.95 6.26 26.13
C LEU A 9 57.18 6.94 25.00
N ILE A 10 57.67 6.86 23.75
CA ILE A 10 56.97 7.43 22.58
C ILE A 10 55.70 6.63 22.27
N PHE A 11 55.73 5.29 22.41
CA PHE A 11 54.56 4.44 22.23
C PHE A 11 53.49 4.65 23.32
N ALA A 12 53.91 4.92 24.56
CA ALA A 12 52.99 5.24 25.66
C ALA A 12 52.28 6.59 25.49
N VAL A 13 52.97 7.60 24.93
CA VAL A 13 52.36 8.91 24.64
C VAL A 13 51.38 8.84 23.46
N LEU A 14 51.67 8.02 22.44
CA LEU A 14 50.76 7.76 21.32
C LEU A 14 49.53 6.92 21.71
N ALA A 15 49.64 6.08 22.75
CA ALA A 15 48.49 5.36 23.31
C ALA A 15 47.64 6.22 24.27
N SER A 16 48.16 7.40 24.68
CA SER A 16 47.51 8.32 25.63
C SER A 16 46.80 9.49 24.95
N THR A 17 46.93 9.63 23.62
CA THR A 17 45.91 10.35 22.85
C THR A 17 44.68 9.46 22.86
N SER A 18 43.95 9.53 23.99
CA SER A 18 42.51 9.25 24.01
C SER A 18 42.00 9.80 22.70
N ALA A 19 41.52 8.94 21.81
CA ALA A 19 40.74 9.41 20.68
C ALA A 19 39.74 10.36 21.31
N LEU A 20 39.88 11.67 21.09
CA LEU A 20 38.89 12.62 21.56
C LEU A 20 37.62 12.12 20.90
N ALA A 21 36.78 11.47 21.71
CA ALA A 21 35.51 10.97 21.25
C ALA A 21 34.87 12.18 20.57
N GLN A 22 34.57 12.03 19.29
CA GLN A 22 34.04 13.10 18.47
C GLN A 22 32.96 13.81 19.29
N ASP A 23 33.12 15.11 19.54
CA ASP A 23 32.19 15.85 20.38
C ASP A 23 30.78 15.55 19.89
N TYR A 24 30.01 14.84 20.72
CA TYR A 24 28.64 14.52 20.41
C TYR A 24 27.88 15.84 20.49
N ALA A 25 27.72 16.49 19.35
CA ALA A 25 26.82 17.62 19.18
C ALA A 25 25.43 17.03 18.89
N PRO A 26 24.53 16.94 19.88
CA PRO A 26 23.18 16.46 19.62
C PRO A 26 22.48 17.42 18.64
N LEU A 27 21.66 16.86 17.76
CA LEU A 27 20.86 17.64 16.81
C LEU A 27 19.92 18.64 17.52
N LEU A 28 19.49 18.30 18.74
CA LEU A 28 18.59 19.08 19.58
C LEU A 28 19.20 19.28 20.97
N ASP A 29 18.93 20.43 21.60
CA ASP A 29 19.29 20.62 23.00
C ASP A 29 18.51 19.67 23.92
N ALA A 30 19.02 19.48 25.14
CA ALA A 30 18.47 18.54 26.10
C ALA A 30 17.00 18.84 26.45
N GLY A 31 16.60 20.11 26.51
CA GLY A 31 15.23 20.50 26.82
C GLY A 31 14.26 20.07 25.73
N ARG A 32 14.55 20.42 24.48
CA ARG A 32 13.74 20.00 23.31
C ARG A 32 13.66 18.49 23.17
N ARG A 33 14.78 17.78 23.34
CA ARG A 33 14.80 16.32 23.29
C ARG A 33 13.92 15.70 24.38
N ASN A 34 13.99 16.22 25.61
CA ASN A 34 13.18 15.69 26.71
C ASN A 34 11.69 15.94 26.46
N LEU A 35 11.30 17.13 25.96
CA LEU A 35 9.91 17.39 25.57
C LEU A 35 9.40 16.38 24.55
N LEU A 36 10.17 16.12 23.48
CA LEU A 36 9.78 15.09 22.50
C LEU A 36 9.69 13.70 23.13
N HIS A 37 10.58 13.35 24.05
CA HIS A 37 10.55 12.04 24.70
C HIS A 37 9.28 11.82 25.53
N GLU A 38 8.83 12.85 26.26
CA GLU A 38 7.62 12.77 27.09
C GLU A 38 6.33 12.77 26.27
N GLU A 39 6.32 13.42 25.10
CA GLU A 39 5.12 13.56 24.26
C GLU A 39 4.93 12.42 23.23
N LEU A 40 5.99 11.70 22.87
CA LEU A 40 5.89 10.62 21.87
C LEU A 40 5.28 9.35 22.46
N SER A 41 4.12 8.93 21.94
CA SER A 41 3.46 7.66 22.30
C SER A 41 3.33 6.73 21.09
N GLY A 42 3.83 5.50 21.25
CA GLY A 42 3.69 4.44 20.24
C GLY A 42 2.26 3.91 20.14
N GLU A 43 1.51 3.92 21.24
CA GLU A 43 0.12 3.52 21.33
C GLU A 43 -0.77 4.46 20.51
N ILE A 44 -0.64 5.79 20.73
CA ILE A 44 -1.37 6.81 19.96
C ILE A 44 -0.99 6.72 18.47
N ALA A 45 0.30 6.55 18.16
CA ALA A 45 0.75 6.37 16.79
C ALA A 45 0.09 5.15 16.12
N LYS A 46 0.00 4.03 16.84
CA LYS A 46 -0.65 2.81 16.35
C LYS A 46 -2.16 3.00 16.15
N ASP A 47 -2.83 3.74 17.03
CA ASP A 47 -4.25 4.05 16.90
C ASP A 47 -4.52 4.89 15.63
N HIS A 48 -3.69 5.90 15.33
CA HIS A 48 -3.78 6.64 14.07
C HIS A 48 -3.61 5.73 12.85
N VAL A 49 -2.65 4.79 12.89
CA VAL A 49 -2.49 3.79 11.83
C VAL A 49 -3.77 2.98 11.64
N ILE A 50 -4.40 2.50 12.71
CA ILE A 50 -5.68 1.76 12.64
C ILE A 50 -6.78 2.62 12.00
N GLN A 51 -6.93 3.88 12.42
CA GLN A 51 -7.96 4.76 11.87
C GLN A 51 -7.76 5.07 10.38
N ILE A 52 -6.51 5.22 9.92
CA ILE A 52 -6.20 5.49 8.51
C ILE A 52 -6.33 4.22 7.65
N THR A 53 -5.87 3.08 8.16
CA THR A 53 -5.75 1.83 7.40
C THR A 53 -7.03 1.01 7.29
N ARG A 54 -8.05 1.30 8.11
CA ARG A 54 -9.38 0.67 7.97
C ARG A 54 -10.10 1.04 6.68
N HIS A 55 -9.66 2.10 5.99
CA HIS A 55 -10.27 2.56 4.74
C HIS A 55 -9.61 1.90 3.52
N HIS A 56 -10.40 1.56 2.50
CA HIS A 56 -9.87 1.16 1.20
C HIS A 56 -9.44 2.41 0.41
N ARG A 57 -8.16 2.74 0.46
CA ARG A 57 -7.62 4.04 0.01
C ARG A 57 -7.09 4.03 -1.43
N ILE A 58 -7.92 3.59 -2.38
CA ILE A 58 -7.61 3.75 -3.81
C ILE A 58 -7.67 5.24 -4.19
N GLN A 59 -6.84 5.69 -5.11
CA GLN A 59 -6.81 7.10 -5.52
C GLN A 59 -8.20 7.57 -5.98
N GLY A 60 -8.62 8.74 -5.51
CA GLY A 60 -9.92 9.32 -5.86
C GLY A 60 -11.15 8.62 -5.28
N SER A 61 -10.98 7.60 -4.42
CA SER A 61 -12.09 6.92 -3.73
C SER A 61 -12.57 7.66 -2.47
N ARG A 62 -13.80 7.35 -2.02
CA ARG A 62 -14.35 7.79 -0.74
C ARG A 62 -13.43 7.43 0.43
N GLY A 63 -12.92 6.20 0.47
CA GLY A 63 -12.04 5.74 1.55
C GLY A 63 -10.72 6.53 1.64
N TYR A 64 -10.16 6.97 0.51
CA TYR A 64 -9.00 7.87 0.52
C TYR A 64 -9.35 9.23 1.11
N ARG A 65 -10.52 9.78 0.75
CA ARG A 65 -10.99 11.06 1.27
C ARG A 65 -11.31 11.01 2.77
N ASP A 66 -11.97 9.95 3.24
CA ASP A 66 -12.30 9.76 4.65
C ASP A 66 -11.03 9.67 5.52
N ALA A 67 -10.00 8.98 5.04
CA ALA A 67 -8.72 8.91 5.74
C ALA A 67 -8.00 10.27 5.80
N ALA A 68 -8.07 11.07 4.72
CA ALA A 68 -7.53 12.43 4.72
C ALA A 68 -8.30 13.35 5.69
N GLN A 69 -9.62 13.19 5.74
CA GLN A 69 -10.48 13.91 6.68
C GLN A 69 -10.15 13.59 8.13
N TYR A 70 -9.92 12.31 8.45
CA TYR A 70 -9.43 11.91 9.77
C TYR A 70 -8.13 12.61 10.15
N VAL A 71 -7.13 12.63 9.25
CA VAL A 71 -5.85 13.29 9.50
C VAL A 71 -6.03 14.78 9.75
N LEU A 72 -6.85 15.45 8.93
CA LEU A 72 -7.18 16.86 9.11
C LEU A 72 -7.80 17.11 10.50
N GLU A 73 -8.78 16.30 10.90
CA GLU A 73 -9.43 16.41 12.21
C GLU A 73 -8.44 16.24 13.38
N GLN A 74 -7.48 15.33 13.27
CA GLN A 74 -6.44 15.17 14.30
C GLN A 74 -5.51 16.40 14.36
N LEU A 75 -5.09 16.93 13.20
CA LEU A 75 -4.30 18.17 13.16
C LEU A 75 -5.06 19.33 13.81
N ARG A 76 -6.35 19.49 13.52
CA ARG A 76 -7.19 20.51 14.18
C ARG A 76 -7.29 20.30 15.68
N ALA A 77 -7.48 19.06 16.14
CA ALA A 77 -7.51 18.75 17.56
C ALA A 77 -6.17 19.06 18.27
N TYR A 78 -5.05 19.00 17.56
CA TYR A 78 -3.72 19.34 18.08
C TYR A 78 -3.40 20.84 18.01
N GLY A 79 -4.34 21.67 17.59
CA GLY A 79 -4.22 23.13 17.65
C GLY A 79 -3.65 23.78 16.39
N PHE A 80 -3.59 23.06 15.26
CA PHE A 80 -3.31 23.69 13.97
C PHE A 80 -4.55 24.47 13.49
N ASP A 81 -4.36 25.67 12.93
CA ASP A 81 -5.43 26.59 12.49
C ASP A 81 -5.75 26.52 10.98
N GLU A 82 -6.92 26.99 10.54
CA GLU A 82 -7.47 26.84 9.16
C GLU A 82 -6.45 27.03 8.02
N ASP A 83 -5.51 27.96 8.19
CA ASP A 83 -4.43 28.29 7.27
C ASP A 83 -3.18 27.39 7.33
N GLU A 84 -3.06 26.53 8.35
CA GLU A 84 -1.92 25.61 8.57
C GLU A 84 -2.19 24.16 8.10
N ALA A 85 -3.45 23.70 8.05
CA ALA A 85 -3.78 22.31 7.65
C ALA A 85 -5.09 22.18 6.85
N TRP A 86 -5.05 21.98 5.55
CA TRP A 86 -6.28 21.81 4.76
C TRP A 86 -6.17 20.63 3.81
N ILE A 87 -7.32 20.16 3.32
CA ILE A 87 -7.35 19.17 2.25
C ILE A 87 -7.34 19.91 0.92
N GLU A 88 -6.19 19.95 0.28
CA GLU A 88 -6.07 20.36 -1.11
C GLU A 88 -6.74 19.30 -2.01
N SER A 89 -7.68 19.72 -2.86
CA SER A 89 -8.47 18.79 -3.69
C SER A 89 -8.29 19.09 -5.17
N TYR A 90 -8.01 18.04 -5.94
CA TYR A 90 -7.82 18.10 -7.38
C TYR A 90 -8.87 17.22 -8.09
N PRO A 91 -9.46 17.67 -9.20
CA PRO A 91 -10.30 16.81 -10.06
C PRO A 91 -9.58 15.52 -10.50
N SER A 92 -10.28 14.39 -10.43
CA SER A 92 -9.78 13.07 -10.81
C SER A 92 -10.83 12.31 -11.63
N ASP A 93 -10.91 12.63 -12.92
CA ASP A 93 -11.96 12.16 -13.84
C ASP A 93 -11.49 11.12 -14.86
N GLY A 94 -10.25 10.64 -14.73
CA GLY A 94 -9.65 9.73 -15.70
C GLY A 94 -9.21 10.40 -17.00
N LYS A 95 -9.33 11.72 -17.16
CA LYS A 95 -9.09 12.44 -18.43
C LYS A 95 -8.14 13.62 -18.26
N ILE A 96 -8.24 14.33 -17.15
CA ILE A 96 -7.37 15.47 -16.85
C ILE A 96 -5.92 15.00 -16.71
N HIS A 97 -5.01 15.83 -17.22
CA HIS A 97 -3.57 15.62 -17.12
C HIS A 97 -2.94 16.70 -16.23
N TYR A 98 -2.13 16.27 -15.28
CA TYR A 98 -1.27 17.11 -14.46
C TYR A 98 0.17 16.93 -14.91
N GLY A 99 0.66 17.85 -15.75
CA GLY A 99 1.95 17.70 -16.42
C GLY A 99 1.93 16.49 -17.36
N THR A 100 2.79 15.51 -17.08
CA THR A 100 2.89 14.26 -17.85
C THR A 100 2.05 13.12 -17.30
N TRP A 101 1.31 13.34 -16.22
CA TRP A 101 0.54 12.29 -15.54
C TRP A 101 -0.96 12.47 -15.72
N GLN A 102 -1.64 11.42 -16.19
CA GLN A 102 -3.10 11.38 -16.31
C GLN A 102 -3.71 10.99 -14.95
N ALA A 103 -4.62 11.82 -14.45
CA ALA A 103 -5.31 11.53 -13.19
C ALA A 103 -6.19 10.29 -13.34
N PRO A 104 -6.24 9.39 -12.35
CA PRO A 104 -7.13 8.23 -12.37
C PRO A 104 -8.59 8.69 -12.32
N SER A 105 -9.50 7.83 -12.76
CA SER A 105 -10.92 8.03 -12.44
C SER A 105 -11.13 7.74 -10.97
N GLY A 106 -11.95 8.56 -10.30
CA GLY A 106 -12.55 8.13 -9.03
C GLY A 106 -13.20 6.75 -9.18
N TRP A 107 -13.00 5.89 -8.19
CA TRP A 107 -13.49 4.52 -8.19
C TRP A 107 -13.97 4.16 -6.80
N ASP A 108 -15.28 3.94 -6.70
CA ASP A 108 -15.98 3.63 -5.45
C ASP A 108 -16.69 2.30 -5.56
N ILE A 109 -16.64 1.54 -4.46
CA ILE A 109 -17.29 0.24 -4.33
C ILE A 109 -18.36 0.37 -3.26
N ASP A 110 -19.58 -0.06 -3.55
CA ASP A 110 -20.64 -0.20 -2.55
C ASP A 110 -20.72 -1.64 -2.05
N PHE A 111 -20.62 -2.62 -2.95
CA PHE A 111 -20.72 -4.05 -2.64
C PHE A 111 -20.00 -4.88 -3.71
N ALA A 112 -19.44 -6.02 -3.29
CA ALA A 112 -18.97 -7.08 -4.16
C ALA A 112 -18.94 -8.41 -3.40
N GLU A 113 -19.24 -9.51 -4.07
CA GLU A 113 -19.14 -10.86 -3.51
C GLU A 113 -18.63 -11.83 -4.57
N LEU A 114 -17.76 -12.76 -4.16
CA LEU A 114 -17.45 -13.96 -4.93
C LEU A 114 -18.05 -15.17 -4.20
N ARG A 115 -18.90 -15.91 -4.91
CA ARG A 115 -19.60 -17.08 -4.38
C ARG A 115 -19.43 -18.26 -5.33
N MET A 116 -19.19 -19.43 -4.76
CA MET A 116 -19.32 -20.70 -5.47
C MET A 116 -20.77 -21.17 -5.31
N VAL A 117 -21.39 -21.52 -6.44
CA VAL A 117 -22.78 -22.03 -6.49
C VAL A 117 -22.82 -23.55 -6.62
N GLU A 118 -21.85 -24.12 -7.34
CA GLU A 118 -21.66 -25.56 -7.52
C GLU A 118 -20.19 -25.91 -7.31
N PRO A 119 -19.86 -27.11 -6.79
CA PRO A 119 -20.77 -28.22 -6.47
C PRO A 119 -21.53 -28.05 -5.14
N TYR A 120 -21.20 -27.02 -4.36
CA TYR A 120 -21.94 -26.62 -3.17
C TYR A 120 -21.90 -25.10 -3.01
N GLU A 121 -22.91 -24.57 -2.34
CA GLU A 121 -23.01 -23.14 -2.14
C GLU A 121 -22.06 -22.67 -1.01
N THR A 122 -21.14 -21.77 -1.32
CA THR A 122 -20.32 -21.09 -0.31
C THR A 122 -19.88 -19.70 -0.75
N ARG A 123 -19.94 -18.73 0.18
CA ARG A 123 -19.34 -17.41 -0.01
C ARG A 123 -17.83 -17.54 0.17
N ILE A 124 -17.07 -17.16 -0.85
CA ILE A 124 -15.60 -17.19 -0.81
C ILE A 124 -15.07 -15.93 -0.14
N VAL A 125 -15.50 -14.75 -0.63
CA VAL A 125 -15.03 -13.45 -0.12
C VAL A 125 -16.01 -12.34 -0.52
N GLY A 126 -15.95 -11.20 0.16
CA GLY A 126 -16.73 -10.03 -0.22
C GLY A 126 -16.14 -8.70 0.28
N TYR A 127 -16.69 -7.64 -0.28
CA TYR A 127 -16.56 -6.26 0.16
C TYR A 127 -17.81 -5.90 0.98
N PRO A 128 -17.69 -5.27 2.17
CA PRO A 128 -16.52 -4.55 2.66
C PRO A 128 -15.58 -5.36 3.57
N GLU A 129 -15.86 -6.64 3.86
CA GLU A 129 -15.12 -7.38 4.88
C GLU A 129 -13.63 -7.53 4.53
N VAL A 130 -13.32 -7.77 3.25
CA VAL A 130 -11.95 -7.84 2.73
C VAL A 130 -11.84 -6.91 1.53
N ALA A 131 -11.60 -5.63 1.77
CA ALA A 131 -11.57 -4.63 0.69
C ALA A 131 -10.56 -4.94 -0.44
N MET A 132 -9.46 -5.61 -0.10
CA MET A 132 -8.43 -6.04 -1.05
C MET A 132 -8.83 -7.27 -1.89
N SER A 133 -10.02 -7.84 -1.71
CA SER A 133 -10.50 -8.98 -2.50
C SER A 133 -10.96 -8.60 -3.91
N LEU A 134 -11.08 -7.31 -4.21
CA LEU A 134 -11.50 -6.80 -5.51
C LEU A 134 -10.31 -6.19 -6.24
N ILE A 135 -10.12 -6.54 -7.51
CA ILE A 135 -9.08 -5.96 -8.36
C ILE A 135 -9.41 -4.48 -8.58
N THR A 136 -8.44 -3.60 -8.30
CA THR A 136 -8.59 -2.14 -8.45
C THR A 136 -9.08 -1.78 -9.84
N TYR A 137 -10.06 -0.87 -9.93
CA TYR A 137 -10.70 -0.45 -11.18
C TYR A 137 -11.47 -1.56 -11.92
N SER A 138 -11.91 -2.61 -11.22
CA SER A 138 -12.85 -3.57 -11.80
C SER A 138 -14.14 -2.87 -12.23
N ASN A 139 -14.66 -3.28 -13.40
CA ASN A 139 -15.97 -2.87 -13.88
C ASN A 139 -17.08 -3.44 -12.98
N PRO A 140 -18.23 -2.77 -12.87
CA PRO A 140 -19.40 -3.35 -12.23
C PRO A 140 -19.94 -4.51 -13.07
N GLY A 141 -20.50 -5.52 -12.40
CA GLY A 141 -21.11 -6.67 -13.06
C GLY A 141 -21.75 -7.63 -12.07
N ASP A 142 -22.70 -8.41 -12.55
CA ASP A 142 -23.33 -9.52 -11.85
C ASP A 142 -23.47 -10.67 -12.84
N VAL A 143 -22.66 -11.71 -12.64
CA VAL A 143 -22.54 -12.85 -13.56
C VAL A 143 -22.37 -14.12 -12.74
N THR A 144 -23.06 -15.18 -13.15
CA THR A 144 -22.77 -16.56 -12.74
C THR A 144 -22.27 -17.32 -13.96
N ALA A 145 -21.09 -17.93 -13.85
CA ALA A 145 -20.48 -18.68 -14.94
C ALA A 145 -19.57 -19.80 -14.42
N GLU A 146 -19.22 -20.73 -15.30
CA GLU A 146 -18.22 -21.76 -15.02
C GLU A 146 -16.83 -21.13 -14.79
N LEU A 147 -15.96 -21.84 -14.05
CA LEU A 147 -14.59 -21.42 -13.76
C LEU A 147 -13.58 -22.27 -14.55
N VAL A 148 -12.61 -21.62 -15.19
CA VAL A 148 -11.55 -22.28 -15.97
C VAL A 148 -10.17 -21.86 -15.47
N TRP A 149 -9.34 -22.84 -15.13
CA TRP A 149 -7.96 -22.63 -14.72
C TRP A 149 -7.03 -22.43 -15.93
N VAL A 150 -6.33 -21.29 -15.95
CA VAL A 150 -5.42 -20.95 -17.07
C VAL A 150 -3.93 -21.04 -16.72
N GLY A 151 -3.53 -21.22 -15.46
CA GLY A 151 -2.12 -21.06 -15.07
C GLY A 151 -1.82 -19.60 -14.75
N SER A 152 -0.71 -19.07 -15.26
CA SER A 152 -0.39 -17.66 -15.05
C SER A 152 -1.41 -16.73 -15.71
N GLY A 153 -2.00 -17.15 -16.83
CA GLY A 153 -2.93 -16.34 -17.62
C GLY A 153 -2.29 -15.12 -18.29
N THR A 154 -0.95 -15.07 -18.35
CA THR A 154 -0.18 -13.90 -18.84
C THR A 154 0.36 -14.09 -20.25
N ARG A 155 0.15 -15.26 -20.87
CA ARG A 155 0.60 -15.58 -22.23
C ARG A 155 -0.50 -16.30 -23.00
N ASP A 156 -0.50 -16.21 -24.32
CA ASP A 156 -1.50 -16.89 -25.16
C ASP A 156 -1.49 -18.42 -24.99
N SER A 157 -0.31 -19.01 -24.76
CA SER A 157 -0.14 -20.44 -24.49
C SER A 157 -0.93 -20.93 -23.27
N ASP A 158 -1.22 -20.05 -22.30
CA ASP A 158 -1.98 -20.39 -21.09
C ASP A 158 -3.46 -20.71 -21.39
N TYR A 159 -3.95 -20.25 -22.55
CA TYR A 159 -5.32 -20.38 -23.03
C TYR A 159 -5.49 -21.43 -24.13
N GLU A 160 -4.39 -22.02 -24.62
CA GLU A 160 -4.45 -23.03 -25.69
C GLU A 160 -5.26 -24.26 -25.26
N GLY A 161 -6.22 -24.66 -26.10
CA GLY A 161 -7.11 -25.79 -25.83
C GLY A 161 -8.16 -25.55 -24.73
N LYS A 162 -8.31 -24.32 -24.23
CA LYS A 162 -9.27 -23.97 -23.17
C LYS A 162 -10.39 -23.09 -23.72
N ASP A 163 -11.63 -23.48 -23.48
CA ASP A 163 -12.79 -22.63 -23.76
C ASP A 163 -13.06 -21.71 -22.57
N VAL A 164 -12.70 -20.44 -22.70
CA VAL A 164 -12.87 -19.42 -21.64
C VAL A 164 -13.98 -18.41 -21.95
N ARG A 165 -14.59 -18.46 -23.13
CA ARG A 165 -15.54 -17.43 -23.58
C ARG A 165 -16.79 -17.45 -22.71
N GLY A 166 -17.15 -16.32 -22.13
CA GLY A 166 -18.29 -16.19 -21.22
C GLY A 166 -18.09 -16.85 -19.84
N LYS A 167 -16.90 -17.37 -19.56
CA LYS A 167 -16.56 -18.07 -18.30
C LYS A 167 -15.72 -17.18 -17.38
N PHE A 168 -15.58 -17.56 -16.13
CA PHE A 168 -14.60 -16.99 -15.23
C PHE A 168 -13.25 -17.65 -15.46
N VAL A 169 -12.19 -16.83 -15.49
CA VAL A 169 -10.82 -17.33 -15.59
C VAL A 169 -10.14 -17.26 -14.23
N LEU A 170 -9.68 -18.41 -13.73
CA LEU A 170 -8.82 -18.51 -12.55
C LEU A 170 -7.36 -18.50 -12.99
N ALA A 171 -6.55 -17.59 -12.43
CA ALA A 171 -5.15 -17.43 -12.78
C ALA A 171 -4.27 -17.00 -11.60
N THR A 172 -2.96 -17.22 -11.72
CA THR A 172 -1.97 -16.73 -10.73
C THR A 172 -1.23 -15.46 -11.12
N GLY A 173 -1.40 -15.01 -12.36
CA GLY A 173 -0.78 -13.78 -12.84
C GLY A 173 -1.43 -12.52 -12.29
N TYR A 174 -0.73 -11.39 -12.47
CA TYR A 174 -1.24 -10.08 -12.12
C TYR A 174 -2.57 -9.78 -12.84
N GLY A 175 -3.61 -9.41 -12.08
CA GLY A 175 -4.98 -9.30 -12.57
C GLY A 175 -5.16 -8.41 -13.81
N GLY A 176 -4.42 -7.30 -13.91
CA GLY A 176 -4.46 -6.44 -15.10
C GLY A 176 -3.93 -7.10 -16.37
N SER A 177 -2.91 -7.95 -16.24
CA SER A 177 -2.34 -8.73 -17.35
C SER A 177 -3.28 -9.85 -17.78
N VAL A 178 -3.84 -10.58 -16.80
CA VAL A 178 -4.81 -11.66 -17.05
C VAL A 178 -6.08 -11.10 -17.69
N HIS A 179 -6.65 -10.02 -17.17
CA HIS A 179 -7.83 -9.36 -17.73
C HIS A 179 -7.66 -8.99 -19.21
N ARG A 180 -6.49 -8.46 -19.59
CA ARG A 180 -6.21 -8.08 -20.98
C ARG A 180 -6.26 -9.27 -21.95
N LEU A 181 -5.85 -10.46 -21.52
CA LEU A 181 -5.94 -11.65 -22.36
C LEU A 181 -7.31 -12.32 -22.20
N ALA A 182 -7.66 -12.75 -20.99
CA ALA A 182 -8.88 -13.49 -20.70
C ALA A 182 -10.14 -12.77 -21.18
N VAL A 183 -10.36 -11.54 -20.70
CA VAL A 183 -11.60 -10.79 -20.95
C VAL A 183 -11.55 -10.10 -22.31
N VAL A 184 -10.53 -9.25 -22.52
CA VAL A 184 -10.50 -8.39 -23.72
C VAL A 184 -10.24 -9.18 -25.01
N LYS A 185 -9.30 -10.14 -25.00
CA LYS A 185 -8.94 -10.91 -26.21
C LYS A 185 -9.79 -12.17 -26.39
N TYR A 186 -9.93 -12.97 -25.33
CA TYR A 186 -10.58 -14.29 -25.40
C TYR A 186 -12.07 -14.28 -25.04
N GLY A 187 -12.58 -13.17 -24.49
CA GLY A 187 -14.01 -12.99 -24.22
C GLY A 187 -14.51 -13.70 -22.96
N ALA A 188 -13.64 -13.94 -21.98
CA ALA A 188 -14.05 -14.36 -20.64
C ALA A 188 -14.95 -13.31 -19.98
N ALA A 189 -15.85 -13.75 -19.10
CA ALA A 189 -16.77 -12.86 -18.41
C ALA A 189 -16.10 -12.10 -17.26
N ALA A 190 -15.20 -12.75 -16.52
CA ALA A 190 -14.45 -12.15 -15.42
C ALA A 190 -13.14 -12.90 -15.14
N VAL A 191 -12.30 -12.35 -14.27
CA VAL A 191 -11.08 -12.97 -13.77
C VAL A 191 -11.11 -13.11 -12.25
N VAL A 192 -10.58 -14.21 -11.76
CA VAL A 192 -10.29 -14.47 -10.34
C VAL A 192 -8.80 -14.75 -10.26
N CYS A 193 -8.08 -13.97 -9.46
CA CYS A 193 -6.63 -14.09 -9.32
C CYS A 193 -6.24 -14.36 -7.87
N TYR A 194 -5.26 -15.24 -7.68
CA TYR A 194 -4.63 -15.48 -6.38
C TYR A 194 -3.11 -15.59 -6.58
N LEU A 195 -2.34 -15.36 -5.52
CA LEU A 195 -0.88 -15.56 -5.57
C LEU A 195 -0.56 -17.01 -5.21
N ASP A 196 0.33 -17.62 -5.97
CA ASP A 196 0.85 -18.98 -5.78
C ASP A 196 2.35 -18.86 -5.51
N ASP A 197 2.67 -18.37 -4.31
CA ASP A 197 4.01 -18.14 -3.76
C ASP A 197 4.31 -19.03 -2.55
#